data_AF-A0A952U568-F1
#
_entry.id   AF-A0A952U568-F1
#
_cell.length_a   1.000
_cell.length_b   1.000
_cell.length_c   1.000
_cell.angle_alpha   90.00
_cell.angle_beta   90.00
_cell.angle_gamma   90.00
#
_symmetry.space_group_name_H-M   'P 1'
#
loop_
_entity.id
_entity.type
_entity.pdbx_description
1 polymer ?
#
loop_
_entity_poly.entity_id
_entity_poly.type
_entity_poly.pdbx_seq_one_letter_code
_entity_poly.pdbx_strand_id
1 'polypeptide(L)'
;MRRFLTYTLGLFITTVLILTSLNVVGALMQPPALSIFVPQHCSPHPCWYGLQPGKTSIQQARTILDSSAEPVGNDIFQLCPDGNGACWKVTVTASGRDPDSALDNIDLNASKQQLRLGDLIALYGSPISGTLCYIITPTNGGITEDVPRPLMVGNISFKGHVQVFVYNPNDPKAQRFDPNMIVNQINFKSLPDQTAPRWRGFESVSKLYCGR
;
A
#
# COMPACT_ATOMS: atom_id res chain seq x y z
N MET A 1 13.64 49.20 14.07
CA MET A 1 12.45 48.33 13.90
C MET A 1 12.08 48.07 12.45
N ARG A 2 11.91 49.08 11.59
CA ARG A 2 11.44 48.90 10.19
C ARG A 2 12.26 47.88 9.36
N ARG A 3 13.59 47.92 9.46
CA ARG A 3 14.49 46.96 8.77
C ARG A 3 14.29 45.51 9.22
N PHE A 4 14.11 45.28 10.51
CA PHE A 4 13.89 43.95 11.08
C PHE A 4 12.59 43.32 10.56
N LEU A 5 11.54 44.12 10.45
CA LEU A 5 10.22 43.70 9.94
C LEU A 5 10.26 43.28 8.47
N THR A 6 11.04 43.98 7.64
CA THR A 6 11.27 43.58 6.24
C THR A 6 12.02 42.25 6.12
N TYR A 7 13.02 42.00 6.97
CA TYR A 7 13.78 40.74 6.92
C TYR A 7 12.93 39.55 7.37
N THR A 8 12.13 39.69 8.44
CA THR A 8 11.27 38.60 8.90
C THR A 8 10.16 38.28 7.90
N LEU A 9 9.57 39.30 7.26
CA LEU A 9 8.58 39.11 6.20
C LEU A 9 9.20 38.42 4.98
N GLY A 10 10.40 38.86 4.57
CA GLY A 10 11.14 38.24 3.47
C GLY A 10 11.45 36.75 3.73
N LEU A 11 11.97 36.45 4.93
CA LEU A 11 12.24 35.07 5.34
C LEU A 11 10.96 34.23 5.30
N PHE A 12 9.88 34.72 5.89
CA PHE A 12 8.60 34.01 5.93
C PHE A 12 8.07 33.70 4.52
N ILE A 13 8.06 34.69 3.62
CA ILE A 13 7.63 34.50 2.23
C ILE A 13 8.50 33.46 1.52
N THR A 14 9.83 33.52 1.69
CA THR A 14 10.73 32.53 1.07
C THR A 14 10.50 31.13 1.62
N THR A 15 10.26 30.96 2.93
CA THR A 15 9.96 29.65 3.51
C THR A 15 8.64 29.10 2.98
N VAL A 16 7.59 29.91 2.88
CA VAL A 16 6.30 29.49 2.31
C VAL A 16 6.44 29.09 0.84
N LEU A 17 7.20 29.86 0.04
CA LEU A 17 7.46 29.53 -1.37
C LEU A 17 8.25 28.23 -1.52
N ILE A 18 9.28 28.01 -0.69
CA ILE A 18 10.04 26.76 -0.71
C ILE A 18 9.13 25.59 -0.35
N LEU A 19 8.35 25.68 0.74
CA LEU A 19 7.44 24.61 1.16
C LEU A 19 6.36 24.31 0.11
N THR A 20 5.78 25.34 -0.52
CA THR A 20 4.78 25.15 -1.58
C THR A 20 5.40 24.54 -2.84
N SER A 21 6.60 24.98 -3.25
CA SER A 21 7.30 24.39 -4.39
C SER A 21 7.63 22.90 -4.18
N LEU A 22 8.07 22.52 -2.97
CA LEU A 22 8.35 21.13 -2.62
C LEU A 22 7.09 20.25 -2.69
N ASN A 23 5.95 20.78 -2.25
CA ASN A 23 4.66 20.08 -2.35
C ASN A 23 4.22 19.88 -3.82
N VAL A 24 4.39 20.90 -4.66
CA VAL A 24 4.03 20.81 -6.08
C VAL A 24 4.94 19.81 -6.82
N VAL A 25 6.25 19.85 -6.59
CA VAL A 25 7.18 18.88 -7.18
C VAL A 25 6.85 17.46 -6.71
N GLY A 26 6.54 17.27 -5.42
CA GLY A 26 6.09 15.98 -4.91
C GLY A 26 4.81 15.46 -5.56
N ALA A 27 3.85 16.35 -5.85
CA ALA A 27 2.63 15.99 -6.56
C ALA A 27 2.88 15.62 -8.04
N LEU A 28 3.82 16.29 -8.70
CA LEU A 28 4.18 16.00 -10.10
C LEU A 28 5.04 14.75 -10.25
N MET A 29 5.81 14.37 -9.23
CA MET A 29 6.66 13.18 -9.21
C MET A 29 5.96 11.94 -8.63
N GLN A 30 4.63 11.94 -8.57
CA GLN A 30 3.90 10.77 -8.09
C GLN A 30 4.25 9.53 -8.95
N PRO A 31 4.60 8.40 -8.32
CA PRO A 31 4.82 7.15 -9.04
C PRO A 31 3.60 6.86 -9.94
N PRO A 32 3.80 6.50 -11.22
CA PRO A 32 2.69 6.11 -12.10
C PRO A 32 1.82 5.00 -11.49
N ALA A 33 2.41 4.13 -10.68
CA ALA A 33 1.71 3.11 -9.91
C ALA A 33 0.67 3.65 -8.91
N LEU A 34 0.68 4.92 -8.53
CA LEU A 34 -0.39 5.51 -7.70
C LEU A 34 -1.67 5.77 -8.49
N SER A 35 -1.60 5.89 -9.81
CA SER A 35 -2.77 6.13 -10.67
C SER A 35 -3.79 4.98 -10.63
N ILE A 36 -3.35 3.76 -10.29
CA ILE A 36 -4.26 2.61 -10.12
C ILE A 36 -4.96 2.61 -8.76
N PHE A 37 -4.57 3.47 -7.83
CA PHE A 37 -5.11 3.54 -6.47
C PHE A 37 -5.95 4.80 -6.23
N VAL A 38 -6.55 5.37 -7.27
CA VAL A 38 -7.40 6.56 -7.13
C VAL A 38 -8.58 6.22 -6.19
N PRO A 39 -8.62 6.79 -4.96
CA PRO A 39 -9.60 6.40 -3.94
C PRO A 39 -10.97 7.06 -4.17
N GLN A 40 -11.18 7.65 -5.35
CA GLN A 40 -12.41 8.32 -5.66
C GLN A 40 -13.52 7.27 -5.78
N HIS A 41 -14.71 7.62 -5.31
CA HIS A 41 -15.99 6.92 -5.46
C HIS A 41 -16.42 5.94 -4.35
N CYS A 42 -15.57 5.56 -3.39
CA CYS A 42 -15.98 4.63 -2.34
C CYS A 42 -15.75 5.18 -0.93
N SER A 43 -16.85 5.38 -0.22
CA SER A 43 -16.91 5.75 1.20
C SER A 43 -17.85 4.77 1.92
N PRO A 44 -17.54 4.35 3.17
CA PRO A 44 -16.41 4.74 4.01
C PRO A 44 -15.13 3.90 3.81
N HIS A 45 -15.19 2.82 3.01
CA HIS A 45 -14.04 1.97 2.71
C HIS A 45 -13.46 2.34 1.34
N PRO A 46 -12.13 2.41 1.19
CA PRO A 46 -11.52 2.57 -0.12
C PRO A 46 -11.87 1.36 -0.98
N CYS A 47 -12.22 1.61 -2.24
CA CYS A 47 -12.28 0.58 -3.26
C CYS A 47 -11.08 0.70 -4.16
N TRP A 48 -10.75 -0.39 -4.82
CA TRP A 48 -9.72 -0.45 -5.83
C TRP A 48 -10.37 -0.87 -7.13
N TYR A 49 -10.25 -0.04 -8.18
CA TYR A 49 -10.94 -0.27 -9.47
C TYR A 49 -12.47 -0.44 -9.34
N GLY A 50 -13.11 0.24 -8.37
CA GLY A 50 -14.54 0.08 -8.10
C GLY A 50 -14.92 -1.24 -7.39
N LEU A 51 -13.94 -2.09 -7.08
CA LEU A 51 -14.13 -3.32 -6.31
C LEU A 51 -14.17 -3.00 -4.81
N GLN A 52 -15.23 -3.40 -4.13
CA GLN A 52 -15.41 -3.23 -2.70
C GLN A 52 -15.60 -4.60 -2.02
N PRO A 53 -14.63 -5.04 -1.18
CA PRO A 53 -14.80 -6.21 -0.34
C PRO A 53 -16.07 -6.12 0.53
N GLY A 54 -16.80 -7.22 0.64
CA GLY A 54 -18.08 -7.36 1.32
C GLY A 54 -19.29 -6.88 0.50
N LYS A 55 -19.08 -6.32 -0.71
CA LYS A 55 -20.17 -5.85 -1.57
C LYS A 55 -20.10 -6.33 -3.01
N THR A 56 -18.94 -6.21 -3.65
CA THR A 56 -18.76 -6.66 -5.04
C THR A 56 -18.73 -8.18 -5.06
N SER A 57 -19.52 -8.82 -5.93
CA SER A 57 -19.48 -10.27 -6.11
C SER A 57 -18.25 -10.71 -6.92
N ILE A 58 -17.88 -11.99 -6.84
CA ILE A 58 -16.81 -12.55 -7.68
C ILE A 58 -17.11 -12.29 -9.16
N GLN A 59 -18.34 -12.56 -9.62
CA GLN A 59 -18.71 -12.36 -11.03
C GLN A 59 -18.63 -10.90 -11.47
N GLN A 60 -19.07 -9.96 -10.63
CA GLN A 60 -18.93 -8.54 -10.91
C GLN A 60 -17.44 -8.14 -10.98
N ALA A 61 -16.61 -8.65 -10.07
CA ALA A 61 -15.19 -8.37 -10.06
C ALA A 61 -14.50 -8.87 -11.32
N ARG A 62 -14.80 -10.09 -11.79
CA ARG A 62 -14.32 -10.62 -13.07
C ARG A 62 -14.72 -9.70 -14.22
N THR A 63 -15.99 -9.33 -14.30
CA THR A 63 -16.50 -8.44 -15.36
C THR A 63 -15.76 -7.09 -15.41
N ILE A 64 -15.48 -6.51 -14.25
CA ILE A 64 -14.73 -5.24 -14.14
C ILE A 64 -13.27 -5.44 -14.57
N LEU A 65 -12.64 -6.52 -14.10
CA LEU A 65 -11.22 -6.79 -14.34
C LEU A 65 -10.94 -7.28 -15.78
N ASP A 66 -11.85 -8.01 -16.41
CA ASP A 66 -11.71 -8.47 -17.81
C ASP A 66 -11.56 -7.30 -18.79
N SER A 67 -12.05 -6.11 -18.44
CA SER A 67 -11.91 -4.90 -19.26
C SER A 67 -10.58 -4.17 -19.09
N SER A 68 -9.81 -4.48 -18.04
CA SER A 68 -8.64 -3.68 -17.62
C SER A 68 -7.38 -4.50 -17.30
N ALA A 69 -7.50 -5.82 -17.13
CA ALA A 69 -6.42 -6.72 -16.72
C ALA A 69 -6.47 -8.04 -17.51
N GLU A 70 -5.31 -8.67 -17.66
CA GLU A 70 -5.18 -9.96 -18.34
C GLU A 70 -5.44 -11.11 -17.35
N PRO A 71 -6.35 -12.06 -17.65
CA PRO A 71 -6.58 -13.22 -16.79
C PRO A 71 -5.39 -14.19 -16.87
N VAL A 72 -4.81 -14.54 -15.71
CA VAL A 72 -3.68 -15.49 -15.62
C VAL A 72 -4.04 -16.77 -14.87
N GLY A 73 -5.24 -16.83 -14.30
CA GLY A 73 -5.78 -17.98 -13.61
C GLY A 73 -7.20 -17.74 -13.10
N ASN A 74 -7.76 -18.71 -12.38
CA ASN A 74 -9.06 -18.53 -11.75
C ASN A 74 -8.97 -17.45 -10.67
N ASP A 75 -9.68 -16.35 -10.86
CA ASP A 75 -9.70 -15.21 -9.94
C ASP A 75 -8.35 -14.51 -9.74
N ILE A 76 -7.42 -14.74 -10.68
CA ILE A 76 -6.10 -14.12 -10.70
C ILE A 76 -5.93 -13.36 -12.02
N PHE A 77 -5.59 -12.09 -11.90
CA PHE A 77 -5.41 -11.16 -13.00
C PHE A 77 -4.05 -10.50 -12.93
N GLN A 78 -3.59 -10.02 -14.08
CA GLN A 78 -2.36 -9.26 -14.21
C GLN A 78 -2.67 -7.88 -14.78
N LEU A 79 -2.34 -6.84 -14.02
CA LEU A 79 -2.56 -5.44 -14.39
C LEU A 79 -1.23 -4.72 -14.63
N CYS A 80 -1.00 -4.19 -15.83
CA CYS A 80 0.25 -3.52 -16.20
C CYS A 80 0.00 -2.06 -16.61
N PRO A 81 -0.16 -1.12 -15.66
CA PRO A 81 -0.69 0.22 -15.94
C PRO A 81 0.16 1.04 -16.92
N ASP A 82 1.48 0.87 -16.91
CA ASP A 82 2.40 1.73 -17.67
C ASP A 82 3.00 1.06 -18.91
N GLY A 83 2.64 -0.20 -19.22
CA GLY A 83 3.23 -0.98 -20.31
C GLY A 83 4.74 -1.32 -20.16
N ASN A 84 5.43 -0.73 -19.19
CA ASN A 84 6.88 -0.85 -18.97
C ASN A 84 7.31 -2.16 -18.25
N GLY A 85 6.48 -3.21 -18.34
CA GLY A 85 6.76 -4.53 -17.76
C GLY A 85 6.81 -4.55 -16.22
N ALA A 86 6.12 -3.62 -15.56
CA ALA A 86 5.91 -3.65 -14.13
C ALA A 86 4.41 -3.80 -13.89
N CYS A 87 4.03 -4.97 -13.37
CA CYS A 87 2.66 -5.43 -13.32
C CYS A 87 2.29 -5.83 -11.90
N TRP A 88 1.00 -5.74 -11.62
CA TRP A 88 0.41 -6.17 -10.38
C TRP A 88 -0.31 -7.47 -10.61
N LYS A 89 0.00 -8.47 -9.78
CA LYS A 89 -0.81 -9.68 -9.70
C LYS A 89 -1.95 -9.41 -8.72
N VAL A 90 -3.15 -9.43 -9.25
CA VAL A 90 -4.40 -9.17 -8.55
C VAL A 90 -5.06 -10.51 -8.29
N THR A 91 -5.36 -10.83 -7.03
CA THR A 91 -6.15 -12.00 -6.67
C THR A 91 -7.39 -11.54 -5.94
N VAL A 92 -8.56 -11.96 -6.41
CA VAL A 92 -9.84 -11.72 -5.72
C VAL A 92 -10.30 -13.02 -5.07
N THR A 93 -10.72 -12.98 -3.81
CA THR A 93 -11.17 -14.19 -3.11
C THR A 93 -12.47 -13.94 -2.35
N ALA A 94 -13.28 -14.99 -2.22
CA ALA A 94 -14.45 -15.05 -1.34
C ALA A 94 -14.47 -16.40 -0.62
N SER A 95 -15.10 -16.44 0.55
CA SER A 95 -15.29 -17.66 1.35
C SER A 95 -16.36 -18.56 0.75
N GLY A 96 -17.33 -17.97 0.05
CA GLY A 96 -18.33 -18.69 -0.71
C GLY A 96 -17.79 -19.16 -2.06
N ARG A 97 -18.24 -20.34 -2.51
CA ARG A 97 -17.91 -20.88 -3.85
C ARG A 97 -18.86 -20.39 -4.94
N ASP A 98 -19.95 -19.73 -4.56
CA ASP A 98 -20.94 -19.20 -5.48
C ASP A 98 -20.36 -17.94 -6.18
N PRO A 99 -20.43 -17.80 -7.51
CA PRO A 99 -20.01 -16.60 -8.23
C PRO A 99 -20.67 -15.30 -7.74
N ASP A 100 -21.84 -15.39 -7.11
CA ASP A 100 -22.56 -14.26 -6.51
C ASP A 100 -22.09 -13.94 -5.08
N SER A 101 -21.19 -14.75 -4.51
CA SER A 101 -20.59 -14.46 -3.20
C SER A 101 -19.82 -13.15 -3.24
N ALA A 102 -20.03 -12.31 -2.23
CA ALA A 102 -19.27 -11.09 -2.04
C ALA A 102 -17.79 -11.41 -1.78
N LEU A 103 -16.90 -10.59 -2.35
CA LEU A 103 -15.46 -10.69 -2.11
C LEU A 103 -15.13 -10.51 -0.63
N ASP A 104 -14.25 -11.34 -0.11
CA ASP A 104 -13.67 -11.14 1.22
C ASP A 104 -12.36 -10.36 1.16
N ASN A 105 -11.59 -10.58 0.11
CA ASN A 105 -10.26 -10.01 -0.02
C ASN A 105 -9.87 -9.72 -1.46
N ILE A 106 -9.13 -8.64 -1.64
CA ILE A 106 -8.44 -8.29 -2.89
C ILE A 106 -6.96 -8.16 -2.55
N ASP A 107 -6.14 -9.09 -3.02
CA ASP A 107 -4.69 -9.08 -2.86
C ASP A 107 -4.02 -8.49 -4.10
N LEU A 108 -3.20 -7.46 -3.90
CA LEU A 108 -2.39 -6.86 -4.94
C LEU A 108 -0.93 -7.11 -4.63
N ASN A 109 -0.26 -7.90 -5.45
CA ASN A 109 1.17 -8.21 -5.31
C ASN A 109 1.95 -7.50 -6.41
N ALA A 110 2.90 -6.66 -6.03
CA ALA A 110 3.73 -5.94 -6.98
C ALA A 110 4.78 -6.88 -7.58
N SER A 111 4.93 -6.92 -8.90
CA SER A 111 6.00 -7.69 -9.53
C SER A 111 7.37 -7.01 -9.40
N LYS A 112 7.39 -5.69 -9.14
CA LYS A 112 8.59 -4.85 -9.03
C LYS A 112 8.38 -3.76 -7.98
N GLN A 113 9.50 -3.16 -7.52
CA GLN A 113 9.55 -2.13 -6.48
C GLN A 113 8.93 -0.79 -6.95
N GLN A 114 7.60 -0.72 -7.03
CA GLN A 114 6.90 0.42 -7.60
C GLN A 114 6.37 1.42 -6.57
N LEU A 115 6.20 0.99 -5.32
CA LEU A 115 5.58 1.80 -4.29
C LEU A 115 6.37 1.73 -2.98
N ARG A 116 6.38 2.86 -2.28
CA ARG A 116 6.97 2.99 -0.96
C ARG A 116 5.89 3.17 0.09
N LEU A 117 6.22 2.88 1.34
CA LEU A 117 5.33 3.12 2.48
C LEU A 117 4.90 4.60 2.55
N GLY A 118 5.81 5.52 2.27
CA GLY A 118 5.52 6.96 2.22
C GLY A 118 4.40 7.31 1.22
N ASP A 119 4.37 6.64 0.07
CA ASP A 119 3.35 6.86 -0.96
C ASP A 119 1.97 6.43 -0.45
N LEU A 120 1.90 5.29 0.26
CA LEU A 120 0.65 4.81 0.84
C LEU A 120 0.18 5.64 2.04
N ILE A 121 1.11 6.23 2.80
CA ILE A 121 0.75 7.19 3.86
C ILE A 121 0.17 8.46 3.26
N ALA A 122 0.71 8.94 2.14
CA ALA A 122 0.13 10.08 1.43
C ALA A 122 -1.26 9.75 0.89
N LEU A 123 -1.47 8.52 0.43
CA LEU A 123 -2.73 8.08 -0.18
C LEU A 123 -3.84 7.75 0.84
N TYR A 124 -3.54 6.93 1.85
CA TYR A 124 -4.52 6.42 2.82
C TYR A 124 -4.50 7.15 4.17
N GLY A 125 -3.57 8.10 4.34
CA GLY A 125 -3.34 8.83 5.58
C GLY A 125 -2.48 8.04 6.58
N SER A 126 -2.50 8.45 7.85
CA SER A 126 -1.70 7.79 8.88
C SER A 126 -2.18 6.35 9.15
N PRO A 127 -1.24 5.39 9.31
CA PRO A 127 -1.60 4.03 9.71
C PRO A 127 -2.31 3.99 11.07
N ILE A 128 -3.18 3.00 11.25
CA ILE A 128 -3.88 2.74 12.53
C ILE A 128 -3.05 1.78 13.39
N SER A 129 -2.44 0.78 12.78
CA SER A 129 -1.66 -0.26 13.44
C SER A 129 -0.48 -0.69 12.59
N GLY A 130 0.54 -1.24 13.22
CA GLY A 130 1.71 -1.76 12.52
C GLY A 130 2.52 -2.71 13.38
N THR A 131 3.01 -3.78 12.78
CA THR A 131 3.95 -4.72 13.41
C THR A 131 5.07 -5.08 12.44
N LEU A 132 6.25 -5.36 12.97
CA LEU A 132 7.37 -5.88 12.21
C LEU A 132 7.53 -7.36 12.51
N CYS A 133 7.87 -8.14 11.50
CA CYS A 133 7.89 -9.58 11.57
C CYS A 133 9.13 -10.13 10.87
N TYR A 134 9.82 -11.03 11.55
CA TYR A 134 11.03 -11.64 11.03
C TYR A 134 10.65 -12.88 10.21
N ILE A 135 11.02 -12.87 8.93
CA ILE A 135 10.78 -14.00 8.02
C ILE A 135 12.11 -14.67 7.71
N ILE A 136 12.19 -15.96 8.08
CA ILE A 136 13.37 -16.80 7.87
C ILE A 136 13.21 -17.79 6.70
N THR A 137 11.98 -18.23 6.41
CA THR A 137 11.69 -19.22 5.35
C THR A 137 10.80 -18.62 4.26
N PRO A 138 10.93 -19.09 3.01
CA PRO A 138 9.96 -18.81 1.95
C PRO A 138 8.55 -19.11 2.44
N THR A 139 7.77 -18.07 2.68
CA THR A 139 6.34 -18.22 2.89
C THR A 139 5.66 -18.18 1.53
N ASN A 140 4.72 -19.10 1.31
CA ASN A 140 3.84 -19.02 0.16
C ASN A 140 3.06 -17.69 0.25
N GLY A 141 3.24 -16.85 -0.76
CA GLY A 141 2.42 -15.66 -0.97
C GLY A 141 3.03 -14.37 -0.42
N GLY A 142 3.96 -13.77 -1.17
CA GLY A 142 4.13 -12.33 -1.10
C GLY A 142 5.45 -11.87 -1.70
N ILE A 143 6.56 -12.21 -1.05
CA ILE A 143 7.85 -11.58 -1.33
C ILE A 143 8.59 -12.40 -2.37
N THR A 144 9.00 -11.75 -3.47
CA THR A 144 9.67 -12.40 -4.60
C THR A 144 10.88 -13.22 -4.14
N GLU A 145 11.16 -14.31 -4.86
CA GLU A 145 12.25 -15.24 -4.52
C GLU A 145 13.62 -14.56 -4.43
N ASP A 146 13.77 -13.41 -5.08
CA ASP A 146 15.00 -12.62 -5.18
C ASP A 146 15.38 -11.84 -3.92
N VAL A 147 14.53 -11.80 -2.89
CA VAL A 147 14.84 -11.03 -1.67
C VAL A 147 15.67 -11.87 -0.68
N PRO A 148 16.91 -11.46 -0.33
CA PRO A 148 17.76 -12.19 0.60
C PRO A 148 17.11 -12.33 1.98
N ARG A 149 17.22 -13.53 2.54
CA ARG A 149 16.70 -13.89 3.87
C ARG A 149 17.85 -14.04 4.87
N PRO A 150 17.63 -13.79 6.17
CA PRO A 150 16.36 -13.41 6.80
C PRO A 150 16.02 -11.93 6.61
N LEU A 151 14.73 -11.59 6.60
CA LEU A 151 14.26 -10.21 6.39
C LEU A 151 13.13 -9.80 7.35
N MET A 152 13.08 -8.51 7.66
CA MET A 152 12.03 -7.85 8.45
C MET A 152 10.95 -7.32 7.52
N VAL A 153 9.73 -7.78 7.73
CA VAL A 153 8.53 -7.35 7.02
C VAL A 153 7.66 -6.54 7.95
N GLY A 154 7.27 -5.36 7.52
CA GLY A 154 6.21 -4.59 8.14
C GLY A 154 4.84 -5.06 7.67
N ASN A 155 3.94 -5.37 8.60
CA ASN A 155 2.52 -5.50 8.36
C ASN A 155 1.81 -4.28 8.95
N ILE A 156 1.25 -3.42 8.09
CA ILE A 156 0.72 -2.11 8.44
C ILE A 156 -0.74 -2.03 8.02
N SER A 157 -1.63 -1.59 8.90
CA SER A 157 -3.06 -1.41 8.60
C SER A 157 -3.44 0.07 8.56
N PHE A 158 -4.22 0.44 7.56
CA PHE A 158 -4.79 1.77 7.37
C PHE A 158 -6.31 1.75 7.61
N LYS A 159 -6.94 2.92 7.58
CA LYS A 159 -8.39 3.05 7.59
C LYS A 159 -9.01 2.29 6.43
N GLY A 160 -10.23 1.80 6.65
CA GLY A 160 -11.00 1.11 5.63
C GLY A 160 -10.54 -0.31 5.32
N HIS A 161 -9.84 -0.96 6.25
CA HIS A 161 -9.41 -2.37 6.16
C HIS A 161 -8.37 -2.64 5.06
N VAL A 162 -7.52 -1.65 4.79
CA VAL A 162 -6.35 -1.81 3.91
C VAL A 162 -5.17 -2.28 4.75
N GLN A 163 -4.60 -3.42 4.39
CA GLN A 163 -3.40 -3.97 5.01
C GLN A 163 -2.26 -3.99 3.99
N VAL A 164 -1.06 -3.64 4.42
CA VAL A 164 0.10 -3.48 3.55
C VAL A 164 1.27 -4.24 4.13
N PHE A 165 1.94 -5.02 3.28
CA PHE A 165 3.20 -5.66 3.60
C PHE A 165 4.34 -4.89 2.95
N VAL A 166 5.30 -4.45 3.78
CA VAL A 166 6.44 -3.65 3.36
C VAL A 166 7.75 -4.27 3.82
N TYR A 167 8.85 -3.99 3.13
CA TYR A 167 10.20 -4.41 3.56
C TYR A 167 11.25 -3.40 3.08
N ASN A 168 12.43 -3.41 3.69
CA ASN A 168 13.54 -2.56 3.25
C ASN A 168 14.58 -3.41 2.50
N PRO A 169 14.74 -3.29 1.17
CA PRO A 169 15.74 -4.05 0.43
C PRO A 169 17.18 -3.64 0.76
N ASN A 170 17.39 -2.38 1.19
CA ASN A 170 18.73 -1.85 1.49
C ASN A 170 19.19 -2.18 2.91
N ASP A 171 18.25 -2.40 3.83
CA ASP A 171 18.51 -2.83 5.20
C ASP A 171 17.45 -3.86 5.64
N PRO A 172 17.54 -5.11 5.15
CA PRO A 172 16.52 -6.12 5.35
C PRO A 172 16.36 -6.55 6.82
N LYS A 173 17.29 -6.21 7.70
CA LYS A 173 17.23 -6.57 9.13
C LYS A 173 16.80 -5.40 10.02
N ALA A 174 16.50 -4.24 9.45
CA ALA A 174 16.04 -3.06 10.18
C ALA A 174 14.80 -3.39 11.02
N GLN A 175 14.87 -3.14 12.33
CA GLN A 175 13.75 -3.32 13.27
C GLN A 175 12.93 -2.05 13.46
N ARG A 176 12.78 -1.25 12.40
CA ARG A 176 12.02 -0.01 12.39
C ARG A 176 11.28 0.14 11.08
N PHE A 177 10.16 0.83 11.09
CA PHE A 177 9.53 1.27 9.84
C PHE A 177 10.33 2.42 9.23
N ASP A 178 10.37 2.49 7.90
CA ASP A 178 10.96 3.60 7.15
C ASP A 178 10.01 3.99 6.01
N PRO A 179 9.76 5.28 5.75
CA PRO A 179 8.95 5.71 4.61
C PRO A 179 9.43 5.15 3.26
N ASN A 180 10.72 4.81 3.14
CA ASN A 180 11.32 4.26 1.93
C ASN A 180 11.22 2.73 1.84
N MET A 181 10.58 2.06 2.80
CA MET A 181 10.28 0.64 2.67
C MET A 181 9.43 0.40 1.44
N ILE A 182 9.76 -0.64 0.69
CA ILE A 182 9.04 -1.04 -0.51
C ILE A 182 7.79 -1.80 -0.13
N VAL A 183 6.69 -1.43 -0.77
CA VAL A 183 5.42 -2.15 -0.70
C VAL A 183 5.52 -3.38 -1.56
N ASN A 184 5.36 -4.53 -0.92
CA ASN A 184 5.33 -5.81 -1.59
C ASN A 184 3.90 -6.23 -1.94
N GLN A 185 2.97 -6.00 -1.00
CA GLN A 185 1.60 -6.45 -1.13
C GLN A 185 0.63 -5.46 -0.45
N ILE A 186 -0.54 -5.27 -1.06
CA ILE A 186 -1.66 -4.49 -0.52
C ILE A 186 -2.91 -5.37 -0.53
N ASN A 187 -3.58 -5.47 0.60
CA ASN A 187 -4.78 -6.28 0.80
C ASN A 187 -5.95 -5.38 1.18
N PHE A 188 -7.05 -5.47 0.44
CA PHE A 188 -8.31 -4.85 0.81
C PHE A 188 -9.23 -5.93 1.37
N LYS A 189 -9.60 -5.84 2.65
CA LYS A 189 -10.41 -6.85 3.33
C LYS A 189 -11.83 -6.39 3.62
N SER A 190 -12.77 -7.32 3.63
CA SER A 190 -14.16 -7.06 4.07
C SER A 190 -14.22 -6.76 5.57
N LEU A 191 -13.36 -7.39 6.37
CA LEU A 191 -13.30 -7.27 7.83
C LEU A 191 -11.96 -6.70 8.32
N PRO A 192 -11.95 -5.94 9.44
CA PRO A 192 -10.72 -5.40 10.00
C PRO A 192 -9.83 -6.49 10.59
N ASP A 193 -8.51 -6.32 10.45
CA ASP A 193 -7.54 -7.10 11.22
C ASP A 193 -7.42 -6.50 12.63
N GLN A 194 -7.81 -7.26 13.66
CA GLN A 194 -7.83 -6.79 15.05
C GLN A 194 -6.54 -7.10 15.81
N THR A 195 -5.55 -7.72 15.17
CA THR A 195 -4.42 -8.35 15.89
C THR A 195 -3.19 -7.46 16.07
N ALA A 196 -3.08 -6.37 15.31
CA ALA A 196 -1.87 -5.53 15.31
C ALA A 196 -1.92 -4.41 16.37
N PRO A 197 -0.77 -4.09 17.02
CA PRO A 197 -0.69 -2.99 17.96
C PRO A 197 -0.88 -1.64 17.25
N ARG A 198 -1.41 -0.65 17.97
CA ARG A 198 -1.60 0.71 17.46
C ARG A 198 -0.29 1.29 16.91
N TRP A 199 -0.40 2.00 15.79
CA TRP A 199 0.71 2.68 15.13
C TRP A 199 1.37 3.70 16.05
N ARG A 200 2.70 3.64 16.14
CA ARG A 200 3.53 4.54 16.96
C ARG A 200 4.51 5.36 16.13
N GLY A 201 4.32 5.42 14.81
CA GLY A 201 5.28 6.06 13.92
C GLY A 201 6.42 5.14 13.51
N PHE A 202 7.55 5.76 13.14
CA PHE A 202 8.74 5.09 12.61
C PHE A 202 9.73 4.64 13.70
N GLU A 203 9.22 4.43 14.92
CA GLU A 203 10.02 3.96 16.05
C GLU A 203 10.39 2.48 15.89
N SER A 204 11.46 2.07 16.57
CA SER A 204 11.88 0.66 16.61
C SER A 204 10.84 -0.17 17.37
N VAL A 205 10.45 -1.33 16.81
CA VAL A 205 9.41 -2.19 17.39
C VAL A 205 10.01 -3.54 17.78
N SER A 206 9.86 -3.94 19.04
CA SER A 206 10.56 -5.10 19.64
C SER A 206 9.86 -6.45 19.47
N LYS A 207 8.68 -6.53 18.82
CA LYS A 207 7.96 -7.82 18.65
C LYS A 207 8.42 -8.57 17.40
N LEU A 208 8.63 -9.87 17.54
CA LEU A 208 9.40 -10.72 16.62
C LEU A 208 8.59 -11.80 15.88
N TYR A 209 7.25 -11.80 15.96
CA TYR A 209 6.46 -12.86 15.31
C TYR A 209 5.10 -12.37 14.79
N CYS A 210 4.91 -12.47 13.46
CA CYS A 210 3.58 -12.49 12.86
C CYS A 210 3.11 -13.94 12.90
N GLY A 211 2.15 -14.26 13.75
CA GLY A 211 1.40 -15.52 13.56
C GLY A 211 0.74 -15.47 12.19
N ARG A 212 0.91 -16.52 11.39
CA ARG A 212 -0.13 -16.96 10.45
C ARG A 212 -0.86 -18.10 11.15
#